data_AF-A0A4Q4YRQ7-F1
#
_entry.id   AF-A0A4Q4YRQ7-F1
#
_cell.length_a   1.000
_cell.length_b   1.000
_cell.length_c   1.000
_cell.angle_alpha   90.00
_cell.angle_beta   90.00
_cell.angle_gamma   90.00
#
_symmetry.space_group_name_H-M   'P 1'
#
loop_
_entity.id
_entity.type
_entity.pdbx_description
1 polymer ?
#
loop_
_entity_poly.entity_id
_entity_poly.type
_entity_poly.pdbx_seq_one_letter_code
_entity_poly.pdbx_strand_id
1 'polypeptide(L)'
;MAEYPKNIGAQASGDLALRRMFCNFMAAAAFICLARSEDNVEVQLQSYLNMRKHVKDFDAGYEDCISTLDGASRDDIRTKLSTLLVFDFEGAAQATFPPLELEWLITTAFNHGVDLYCNDESELSKKWIVHAFTLAHYHQDGGDLEALLQERYTKLKWDA
;
A
#
# COMPACT_ATOMS: atom_id res chain seq x y z
N MET A 1 -3.01 -48.39 14.94
CA MET A 1 -2.62 -47.13 14.25
C MET A 1 -3.69 -46.85 13.22
N ALA A 2 -4.49 -45.80 13.40
CA ALA A 2 -5.53 -45.44 12.44
C ALA A 2 -4.86 -44.87 11.18
N GLU A 3 -4.92 -45.63 10.09
CA GLU A 3 -4.42 -45.21 8.79
C GLU A 3 -5.36 -44.14 8.23
N TYR A 4 -4.90 -42.89 8.19
CA TYR A 4 -5.66 -41.78 7.60
C TYR A 4 -5.86 -42.06 6.10
N PRO A 5 -7.07 -41.86 5.53
CA PRO A 5 -7.32 -42.19 4.13
C PRO A 5 -6.53 -41.27 3.20
N LYS A 6 -5.71 -41.87 2.33
CA LYS A 6 -4.76 -41.21 1.41
C LYS A 6 -5.39 -40.49 0.20
N ASN A 7 -6.71 -40.27 0.19
CA ASN A 7 -7.38 -39.55 -0.87
C ASN A 7 -8.44 -38.62 -0.28
N ILE A 8 -8.05 -37.37 -0.04
CA ILE A 8 -8.99 -36.28 0.14
C ILE A 8 -9.57 -36.04 -1.27
N GLY A 9 -10.72 -36.63 -1.57
CA GLY A 9 -11.32 -36.61 -2.92
C GLY A 9 -11.52 -35.19 -3.46
N ALA A 10 -11.64 -35.05 -4.78
CA ALA A 10 -11.75 -33.76 -5.48
C ALA A 10 -12.79 -32.80 -4.86
N GLN A 11 -13.90 -33.34 -4.32
CA GLN A 11 -14.92 -32.59 -3.60
C GLN A 11 -14.37 -31.87 -2.35
N ALA A 12 -13.60 -32.57 -1.52
CA ALA A 12 -13.03 -32.00 -0.30
C ALA A 12 -11.94 -30.96 -0.62
N SER A 13 -11.24 -31.08 -1.76
CA SER A 13 -10.34 -30.03 -2.25
C SER A 13 -11.10 -28.76 -2.67
N GLY A 14 -12.23 -28.91 -3.38
CA GLY A 14 -13.11 -27.80 -3.77
C GLY A 14 -13.71 -27.07 -2.55
N ASP A 15 -14.18 -27.82 -1.56
CA ASP A 15 -14.72 -27.26 -0.31
C ASP A 15 -13.66 -26.46 0.47
N LEU A 16 -12.39 -26.91 0.43
CA LEU A 16 -11.28 -26.19 1.05
C LEU A 16 -10.92 -24.91 0.29
N ALA A 17 -10.98 -24.92 -1.04
CA ALA A 17 -10.74 -23.74 -1.87
C ALA A 17 -11.80 -22.65 -1.61
N LEU A 18 -13.08 -23.02 -1.59
CA LEU A 18 -14.18 -22.10 -1.28
C LEU A 18 -14.07 -21.53 0.13
N ARG A 19 -13.70 -22.36 1.13
CA ARG A 19 -13.43 -21.87 2.49
C ARG A 19 -12.29 -20.87 2.53
N ARG A 20 -11.20 -21.12 1.79
CA ARG A 20 -10.08 -20.17 1.71
C ARG A 20 -10.52 -18.83 1.12
N MET A 21 -11.29 -18.84 0.04
CA MET A 21 -11.85 -17.62 -0.54
C MET A 21 -12.73 -16.89 0.46
N PHE A 22 -13.60 -17.60 1.18
CA PHE A 22 -14.43 -16.98 2.22
C PHE A 22 -13.58 -16.34 3.34
N CYS A 23 -12.50 -17.00 3.77
CA CYS A 23 -11.57 -16.43 4.74
C CYS A 23 -10.89 -15.15 4.20
N ASN A 24 -10.45 -15.14 2.94
CA ASN A 24 -9.89 -13.94 2.32
C ASN A 24 -10.90 -12.79 2.27
N PHE A 25 -12.16 -13.07 1.90
CA PHE A 25 -13.23 -12.08 1.92
C PHE A 25 -13.45 -11.49 3.33
N MET A 26 -13.56 -12.35 4.34
CA MET A 26 -13.75 -11.92 5.73
C MET A 26 -12.55 -11.13 6.26
N ALA A 27 -11.33 -11.53 5.92
CA ALA A 27 -10.13 -10.81 6.29
C ALA A 27 -10.09 -9.42 5.65
N ALA A 28 -10.36 -9.31 4.33
CA ALA A 28 -10.45 -8.03 3.64
C ALA A 28 -11.54 -7.13 4.26
N ALA A 29 -12.72 -7.68 4.57
CA ALA A 29 -13.81 -6.96 5.23
C ALA A 29 -13.45 -6.49 6.66
N ALA A 30 -12.66 -7.27 7.40
CA ALA A 30 -12.17 -6.85 8.70
C ALA A 30 -11.14 -5.72 8.57
N PHE A 31 -10.15 -5.86 7.68
CA PHE A 31 -9.10 -4.87 7.48
C PHE A 31 -9.63 -3.54 6.95
N ILE A 32 -10.63 -3.52 6.06
CA ILE A 32 -11.25 -2.27 5.60
C ILE A 32 -11.97 -1.54 6.75
N CYS A 33 -12.65 -2.27 7.64
CA CYS A 33 -13.29 -1.69 8.81
C CYS A 33 -12.25 -1.09 9.77
N LEU A 34 -11.15 -1.81 10.02
CA LEU A 34 -10.03 -1.32 10.83
C LEU A 34 -9.43 -0.05 10.22
N ALA A 35 -9.11 -0.09 8.93
CA ALA A 35 -8.52 1.05 8.21
C ALA A 35 -9.42 2.30 8.29
N ARG A 36 -10.73 2.15 8.08
CA ARG A 36 -11.70 3.27 8.14
C ARG A 36 -11.90 3.86 9.53
N SER A 37 -11.61 3.08 10.58
CA SER A 37 -11.73 3.53 11.97
C SER A 37 -10.43 4.06 12.57
N GLU A 38 -9.33 3.97 11.85
CA GLU A 38 -8.00 4.25 12.36
C GLU A 38 -7.61 5.72 12.11
N ASP A 39 -7.19 6.40 13.18
CA ASP A 39 -6.73 7.79 13.14
C ASP A 39 -5.24 7.88 12.81
N ASN A 40 -4.47 6.83 13.15
CA ASN A 40 -3.05 6.77 12.81
C ASN A 40 -2.86 6.41 11.34
N VAL A 41 -2.31 7.34 10.55
CA VAL A 41 -2.13 7.20 9.10
C VAL A 41 -1.29 5.97 8.72
N GLU A 42 -0.25 5.64 9.48
CA GLU A 42 0.63 4.50 9.20
C GLU A 42 -0.10 3.17 9.44
N VAL A 43 -0.81 3.04 10.56
CA VAL A 43 -1.61 1.83 10.91
C VAL A 43 -2.79 1.67 9.94
N GLN A 44 -3.41 2.78 9.55
CA GLN A 44 -4.45 2.83 8.54
C GLN A 44 -3.92 2.31 7.19
N LEU A 45 -2.79 2.82 6.72
CA LEU A 45 -2.16 2.40 5.45
C LEU A 45 -1.80 0.91 5.48
N GLN A 46 -1.22 0.43 6.58
CA GLN A 46 -0.89 -0.98 6.74
C GLN A 46 -2.13 -1.88 6.69
N SER A 47 -3.25 -1.42 7.25
CA SER A 47 -4.53 -2.12 7.18
C SER A 47 -5.08 -2.15 5.75
N TYR A 48 -4.98 -1.06 4.98
CA TYR A 48 -5.31 -1.06 3.56
C TYR A 48 -4.41 -2.02 2.76
N LEU A 49 -3.09 -2.03 2.98
CA LEU A 49 -2.18 -2.95 2.29
C LEU A 49 -2.52 -4.42 2.56
N ASN A 50 -2.83 -4.77 3.81
CA ASN A 50 -3.26 -6.12 4.18
C ASN A 50 -4.61 -6.49 3.55
N MET A 51 -5.57 -5.57 3.53
CA MET A 51 -6.85 -5.74 2.84
C MET A 51 -6.62 -6.06 1.36
N ARG A 52 -5.82 -5.25 0.64
CA ARG A 52 -5.54 -5.43 -0.79
C ARG A 52 -4.84 -6.75 -1.11
N LYS A 53 -3.97 -7.22 -0.21
CA LYS A 53 -3.38 -8.56 -0.31
C LYS A 53 -4.45 -9.65 -0.31
N HIS A 54 -5.42 -9.59 0.61
CA HIS A 54 -6.51 -10.56 0.66
C HIS A 54 -7.47 -10.44 -0.54
N VAL A 55 -7.68 -9.24 -1.08
CA VAL A 55 -8.41 -9.05 -2.35
C VAL A 55 -7.71 -9.80 -3.48
N LYS A 56 -6.39 -9.62 -3.63
CA LYS A 56 -5.60 -10.31 -4.65
C LYS A 56 -5.65 -11.83 -4.51
N ASP A 57 -5.54 -12.35 -3.29
CA ASP A 57 -5.63 -13.79 -3.02
C ASP A 57 -7.04 -14.35 -3.27
N PHE A 58 -8.10 -13.55 -3.06
CA PHE A 58 -9.46 -13.91 -3.44
C PHE A 58 -9.63 -13.97 -4.96
N ASP A 59 -9.13 -12.97 -5.68
CA ASP A 59 -9.23 -12.85 -7.14
C ASP A 59 -8.54 -14.03 -7.86
N ALA A 60 -7.35 -14.43 -7.38
CA ALA A 60 -6.69 -15.63 -7.87
C ALA A 60 -7.54 -16.90 -7.68
N GLY A 61 -8.12 -17.08 -6.49
CA GLY A 61 -9.01 -18.23 -6.22
C GLY A 61 -10.31 -18.18 -7.01
N TYR A 62 -10.82 -16.99 -7.33
CA TYR A 62 -11.99 -16.79 -8.16
C TYR A 62 -11.77 -17.32 -9.57
N GLU A 63 -10.70 -16.90 -10.23
CA GLU A 63 -10.34 -17.34 -11.58
C GLU A 63 -10.15 -18.87 -11.65
N ASP A 64 -9.56 -19.47 -10.61
CA ASP A 64 -9.33 -20.91 -10.54
C ASP A 64 -10.62 -21.74 -10.46
N CYS A 65 -11.68 -21.24 -9.81
CA CYS A 65 -12.86 -22.06 -9.51
C CYS A 65 -14.14 -21.67 -10.27
N ILE A 66 -14.23 -20.47 -10.84
CA ILE A 66 -15.50 -19.90 -11.33
C ILE A 66 -16.24 -20.78 -12.36
N SER A 67 -15.51 -21.49 -13.21
CA SER A 67 -16.04 -22.38 -14.23
C SER A 67 -16.64 -23.67 -13.65
N THR A 68 -16.20 -24.06 -12.46
CA THR A 68 -16.59 -25.31 -11.77
C THR A 68 -17.75 -25.12 -10.79
N LEU A 69 -18.08 -23.87 -10.44
CA LEU A 69 -19.15 -23.55 -9.51
C LEU A 69 -20.53 -23.72 -10.14
N ASP A 70 -21.51 -24.10 -9.32
CA ASP A 70 -22.92 -24.04 -9.68
C ASP A 70 -23.42 -22.58 -9.76
N GLY A 71 -24.64 -22.39 -10.24
CA GLY A 71 -25.20 -21.04 -10.46
C GLY A 71 -25.26 -20.20 -9.18
N ALA A 72 -25.76 -20.78 -8.08
CA ALA A 72 -25.92 -20.07 -6.83
C ALA A 72 -24.57 -19.67 -6.20
N SER A 73 -23.61 -20.58 -6.16
CA SER A 73 -22.27 -20.30 -5.61
C SER A 73 -21.53 -19.30 -6.47
N ARG A 74 -21.67 -19.39 -7.81
CA ARG A 74 -21.10 -18.43 -8.75
C ARG A 74 -21.61 -17.02 -8.51
N ASP A 75 -22.92 -16.85 -8.31
CA ASP A 75 -23.53 -15.54 -8.09
C ASP A 75 -23.11 -14.92 -6.74
N ASP A 76 -23.04 -15.74 -5.68
CA ASP A 76 -22.54 -15.32 -4.36
C ASP A 76 -21.08 -14.86 -4.44
N ILE A 77 -20.21 -15.68 -5.05
CA ILE A 77 -18.79 -15.38 -5.21
C ILE A 77 -18.57 -14.13 -6.08
N ARG A 78 -19.36 -13.94 -7.15
CA ARG A 78 -19.31 -12.73 -7.97
C ARG A 78 -19.71 -11.48 -7.17
N THR A 79 -20.73 -11.58 -6.31
CA THR A 79 -21.15 -10.47 -5.44
C THR A 79 -20.05 -10.09 -4.45
N LYS A 80 -19.36 -11.08 -3.89
CA LYS A 80 -18.19 -10.87 -3.02
C LYS A 80 -17.05 -10.19 -3.79
N LEU A 81 -16.74 -10.65 -5.00
CA LEU A 81 -15.73 -10.00 -5.85
C LEU A 81 -16.08 -8.53 -6.12
N SER A 82 -17.32 -8.22 -6.51
CA SER A 82 -17.75 -6.83 -6.73
C SER A 82 -17.57 -5.96 -5.48
N THR A 83 -17.83 -6.51 -4.29
CA THR A 83 -17.59 -5.80 -3.02
C THR A 83 -16.11 -5.56 -2.77
N LEU A 84 -15.26 -6.57 -3.02
CA LEU A 84 -13.81 -6.47 -2.84
C LEU A 84 -13.16 -5.47 -3.79
N LEU A 85 -13.66 -5.33 -5.02
CA LEU A 85 -13.18 -4.33 -5.98
C LEU A 85 -13.42 -2.89 -5.48
N VAL A 86 -14.53 -2.64 -4.77
CA VAL A 86 -14.78 -1.34 -4.13
C VAL A 86 -13.75 -1.09 -3.02
N PHE A 87 -13.44 -2.11 -2.22
CA PHE A 87 -12.43 -1.98 -1.17
C PHE A 87 -11.03 -1.76 -1.76
N ASP A 88 -10.67 -2.49 -2.81
CA ASP A 88 -9.37 -2.35 -3.47
C ASP A 88 -9.17 -0.96 -4.06
N PHE A 89 -10.22 -0.41 -4.69
CA PHE A 89 -10.21 0.96 -5.19
C PHE A 89 -9.97 1.98 -4.06
N GLU A 90 -10.66 1.84 -2.93
CA GLU A 90 -10.44 2.70 -1.76
C GLU A 90 -9.02 2.58 -1.23
N GLY A 91 -8.53 1.36 -1.02
CA GLY A 91 -7.15 1.14 -0.58
C GLY A 91 -6.11 1.64 -1.59
N ALA A 92 -6.41 1.62 -2.89
CA ALA A 92 -5.56 2.21 -3.92
C ALA A 92 -5.53 3.73 -3.88
N ALA A 93 -6.69 4.35 -3.63
CA ALA A 93 -6.78 5.80 -3.46
C ALA A 93 -6.04 6.28 -2.20
N GLN A 94 -5.94 5.43 -1.18
CA GLN A 94 -5.23 5.73 0.08
C GLN A 94 -3.73 5.42 0.04
N ALA A 95 -3.29 4.57 -0.89
CA ALA A 95 -1.88 4.27 -1.08
C ALA A 95 -1.15 5.55 -1.53
N THR A 96 -0.39 6.15 -0.60
CA THR A 96 0.42 7.35 -0.80
C THR A 96 1.48 7.10 -1.87
N PHE A 97 2.03 8.18 -2.44
CA PHE A 97 3.07 8.15 -3.47
C PHE A 97 4.19 7.17 -3.10
N PRO A 98 4.65 6.31 -4.03
CA PRO A 98 5.52 5.22 -3.64
C PRO A 98 6.84 5.75 -3.06
N PRO A 99 7.34 5.15 -1.95
CA PRO A 99 8.41 5.76 -1.14
C PRO A 99 9.69 6.02 -1.91
N LEU A 100 10.09 5.09 -2.79
CA LEU A 100 11.32 5.25 -3.56
C LEU A 100 11.25 6.44 -4.51
N GLU A 101 10.12 6.62 -5.19
CA GLU A 101 9.87 7.75 -6.07
C GLU A 101 9.73 9.05 -5.27
N LEU A 102 9.18 9.00 -4.06
CA LEU A 102 9.11 10.15 -3.17
C LEU A 102 10.50 10.57 -2.69
N GLU A 103 11.31 9.62 -2.21
CA GLU A 103 12.72 9.83 -1.86
C GLU A 103 13.51 10.40 -3.03
N TRP A 104 13.33 9.84 -4.23
CA TRP A 104 13.95 10.33 -5.45
C TRP A 104 13.53 11.77 -5.77
N LEU A 105 12.25 12.11 -5.64
CA LEU A 105 11.74 13.46 -5.86
C LEU A 105 12.31 14.46 -4.83
N ILE A 106 12.34 14.07 -3.56
CA ILE A 106 12.90 14.84 -2.45
C ILE A 106 14.39 15.15 -2.68
N THR A 107 15.17 14.11 -2.95
CA THR A 107 16.62 14.22 -3.18
C THR A 107 16.94 15.02 -4.44
N THR A 108 16.15 14.85 -5.50
CA THR A 108 16.26 15.64 -6.75
C THR A 108 15.97 17.12 -6.50
N ALA A 109 14.89 17.44 -5.80
CA ALA A 109 14.54 18.82 -5.44
C ALA A 109 15.63 19.47 -4.58
N PHE A 110 16.17 18.75 -3.59
CA PHE A 110 17.26 19.27 -2.76
C PHE A 110 18.53 19.51 -3.56
N ASN A 111 18.97 18.54 -4.37
CA ASN A 111 20.16 18.66 -5.20
C ASN A 111 20.04 19.82 -6.19
N HIS A 112 18.87 20.00 -6.81
CA HIS A 112 18.63 21.15 -7.67
C HIS A 112 18.70 22.48 -6.90
N GLY A 113 18.19 22.51 -5.67
CA GLY A 113 18.39 23.65 -4.78
C GLY A 113 19.87 23.95 -4.50
N VAL A 114 20.69 22.92 -4.30
CA VAL A 114 22.15 23.06 -4.14
C VAL A 114 22.82 23.56 -5.43
N ASP A 115 22.40 23.09 -6.60
CA ASP A 115 22.91 23.57 -7.89
C ASP A 115 22.60 25.06 -8.09
N LEU A 116 21.39 25.50 -7.75
CA LEU A 116 21.00 26.91 -7.79
C LEU A 116 21.80 27.76 -6.80
N TYR A 117 22.13 27.21 -5.63
CA TYR A 117 23.02 27.88 -4.67
C TYR A 117 24.42 28.09 -5.27
N CYS A 118 24.97 27.10 -5.96
CA CYS A 118 26.27 27.21 -6.65
C CYS A 118 26.27 28.21 -7.82
N ASN A 119 25.09 28.54 -8.36
CA ASN A 119 24.91 29.52 -9.45
C ASN A 119 24.53 30.92 -8.95
N ASP A 120 24.68 31.20 -7.65
CA ASP A 120 24.32 32.48 -7.00
C ASP A 120 22.81 32.82 -7.06
N GLU A 121 21.94 31.86 -7.37
CA GLU A 121 20.48 32.02 -7.39
C GLU A 121 19.84 31.74 -6.01
N SER A 122 20.32 32.46 -4.98
CA SER A 122 20.01 32.21 -3.55
C SER A 122 18.51 32.10 -3.23
N GLU A 123 17.67 32.97 -3.80
CA GLU A 123 16.23 32.96 -3.53
C GLU A 123 15.50 31.75 -4.15
N LEU A 124 15.91 31.30 -5.34
CA LEU A 124 15.34 30.10 -5.97
C LEU A 124 15.84 28.83 -5.28
N SER A 125 17.12 28.81 -4.90
CA SER A 125 17.72 27.73 -4.11
C SER A 125 16.93 27.46 -2.82
N LYS A 126 16.69 28.51 -2.00
CA LYS A 126 15.93 28.39 -0.75
C LYS A 126 14.53 27.80 -0.99
N LYS A 127 13.83 28.22 -2.05
CA LYS A 127 12.49 27.69 -2.37
C LYS A 127 12.53 26.18 -2.66
N TRP A 128 13.46 25.74 -3.51
CA TRP A 128 13.59 24.31 -3.84
C TRP A 128 13.98 23.46 -2.63
N ILE A 129 14.86 23.97 -1.77
CA ILE A 129 15.24 23.28 -0.53
C ILE A 129 14.05 23.18 0.43
N VAL A 130 13.26 24.25 0.59
CA VAL A 130 12.03 24.23 1.41
C VAL A 130 11.01 23.23 0.86
N HIS A 131 10.85 23.13 -0.46
CA HIS A 131 10.01 22.11 -1.08
C HIS A 131 10.52 20.70 -0.78
N ALA A 132 11.83 20.48 -0.84
CA ALA A 132 12.41 19.19 -0.47
C ALA A 132 12.16 18.81 1.00
N PHE A 133 12.28 19.75 1.94
CA PHE A 133 11.91 19.51 3.34
C PHE A 133 10.43 19.20 3.52
N THR A 134 9.56 19.96 2.85
CA THR A 134 8.12 19.74 2.92
C THR A 134 7.76 18.34 2.43
N LEU A 135 8.37 17.88 1.33
CA LEU A 135 8.16 16.53 0.82
C LEU A 135 8.76 15.46 1.76
N ALA A 136 9.96 15.70 2.31
CA ALA A 136 10.59 14.81 3.27
C ALA A 136 9.75 14.62 4.54
N HIS A 137 9.06 15.66 4.99
CA HIS A 137 8.12 15.58 6.10
C HIS A 137 6.99 14.56 5.86
N TYR A 138 6.57 14.38 4.60
CA TYR A 138 5.54 13.42 4.21
C TYR A 138 6.11 12.05 3.78
N HIS A 139 7.43 11.83 3.84
CA HIS A 139 8.10 10.60 3.40
C HIS A 139 7.84 9.38 4.33
N GLN A 140 7.33 9.61 5.55
CA GLN A 140 7.01 8.57 6.54
C GLN A 140 8.17 7.62 6.88
N ASP A 141 9.41 8.11 6.87
CA ASP A 141 10.62 7.34 7.22
C ASP A 141 11.12 7.59 8.65
N GLY A 142 10.21 7.96 9.55
CA GLY A 142 10.58 8.38 10.91
C GLY A 142 11.25 9.75 11.00
N GLY A 143 11.33 10.50 9.89
CA GLY A 143 11.94 11.82 9.82
C GLY A 143 13.44 11.80 9.51
N ASP A 144 14.00 10.62 9.20
CA ASP A 144 15.42 10.44 8.96
C ASP A 144 15.91 11.26 7.75
N LEU A 145 15.18 11.22 6.63
CA LEU A 145 15.53 11.98 5.44
C LEU A 145 15.39 13.48 5.68
N GLU A 146 14.33 13.93 6.36
CA GLU A 146 14.16 15.34 6.70
C GLU A 146 15.33 15.85 7.56
N ALA A 147 15.70 15.11 8.62
CA ALA A 147 16.82 15.45 9.49
C ALA A 147 18.16 15.48 8.73
N LEU A 148 18.41 14.52 7.84
CA LEU A 148 19.60 14.47 7.00
C LEU A 148 19.69 15.70 6.08
N LEU A 149 18.59 16.10 5.44
CA LEU A 149 18.57 17.26 4.56
C LEU A 149 18.75 18.56 5.36
N GLN A 150 18.12 18.68 6.53
CA GLN A 150 18.30 19.83 7.42
C GLN A 150 19.76 19.95 7.86
N GLU A 151 20.40 18.85 8.25
CA GLU A 151 21.84 18.84 8.60
C GLU A 151 22.70 19.33 7.44
N ARG A 152 22.44 18.85 6.21
CA ARG A 152 23.16 19.29 5.01
C ARG A 152 22.93 20.78 4.73
N TYR A 153 21.72 21.27 4.90
CA TYR A 153 21.40 22.68 4.71
C TYR A 153 22.17 23.59 5.66
N THR A 154 22.39 23.20 6.92
CA THR A 154 23.19 23.99 7.87
C THR A 154 24.65 24.20 7.45
N LYS A 155 25.16 23.38 6.52
CA LYS A 155 26.53 23.47 5.98
C LYS A 155 26.63 24.48 4.83
N LEU A 156 25.50 24.92 4.26
CA LEU A 156 25.47 25.97 3.24
C LEU A 156 25.64 27.34 3.90
N LYS A 157 26.37 28.24 3.24
CA LYS A 157 26.68 29.58 3.76
C LYS A 157 25.88 30.61 2.99
N TRP A 158 24.94 31.23 3.66
CA TRP A 158 24.10 32.26 3.06
C TRP A 158 24.70 33.62 3.37
N ASP A 159 24.84 34.47 2.36
CA ASP A 159 25.15 35.88 2.58
C ASP A 159 24.01 36.52 3.39
N ALA A 160 24.39 37.28 4.42
CA ALA A 160 23.48 37.91 5.38
C ALA A 160 22.74 39.11 4.79
#